data_AF-F3GJM1-F1
#
_entry.id   AF-F3GJM1-F1
#
_cell.length_a   1.000
_cell.length_b   1.000
_cell.length_c   1.000
_cell.angle_alpha   90.00
_cell.angle_beta   90.00
_cell.angle_gamma   90.00
#
_symmetry.space_group_name_H-M   'P 1'
#
loop_
_entity.id
_entity.type
_entity.pdbx_description
1 polymer ?
#
loop_
_entity_poly.entity_id
_entity_poly.type
_entity_poly.pdbx_seq_one_letter_code
_entity_poly.pdbx_strand_id
1 'polypeptide(L)'
;MKPSQPKYAHALLLLVTSLSIQTPAMARVASSATADNVARLAVVKPVSSCAALSSVDLSELGGQGSRVLAASESTRDGVAVCTVEARLAPEINFRLELPTGTWEQRYLQVGCGGLCGNVNSTVRAADSCRFLSAGAFAVAS
;
A
#
# COMPACT_ATOMS: atom_id res chain seq x y z
N MET A 1 42.16 73.43 -37.65
CA MET A 1 42.60 72.37 -36.72
C MET A 1 41.72 71.15 -36.92
N LYS A 2 42.31 70.00 -37.25
CA LYS A 2 41.60 68.74 -37.54
C LYS A 2 41.64 67.86 -36.29
N PRO A 3 40.50 67.50 -35.67
CA PRO A 3 40.52 66.51 -34.61
C PRO A 3 40.56 65.11 -35.20
N SER A 4 41.47 64.34 -34.65
CA SER A 4 41.78 62.95 -34.94
C SER A 4 40.69 61.99 -34.45
N GLN A 5 40.58 60.85 -35.13
CA GLN A 5 39.73 59.71 -34.73
C GLN A 5 40.45 58.85 -33.67
N PRO A 6 39.74 58.32 -32.66
CA PRO A 6 40.24 57.18 -31.90
C PRO A 6 39.29 55.97 -31.89
N LYS A 7 39.74 54.91 -32.57
CA LYS A 7 40.10 53.59 -32.01
C LYS A 7 39.06 52.70 -31.27
N TYR A 8 37.77 53.04 -31.21
CA TYR A 8 36.78 52.20 -30.48
C TYR A 8 35.70 51.52 -31.33
N ALA A 9 35.82 51.49 -32.66
CA ALA A 9 34.82 50.83 -33.52
C ALA A 9 34.95 49.30 -33.59
N HIS A 10 36.10 48.73 -33.22
CA HIS A 10 36.32 47.27 -33.32
C HIS A 10 36.06 46.50 -32.02
N ALA A 11 35.96 47.18 -30.88
CA ALA A 11 35.68 46.51 -29.61
C ALA A 11 34.21 46.07 -29.47
N LEU A 12 33.30 46.66 -30.27
CA LEU A 12 31.87 46.35 -30.18
C LEU A 12 31.45 45.15 -31.05
N LEU A 13 32.31 44.67 -31.96
CA LEU A 13 31.94 43.60 -32.89
C LEU A 13 32.21 42.17 -32.37
N LEU A 14 32.90 42.01 -31.24
CA LEU A 14 33.28 40.68 -30.71
C LEU A 14 32.37 40.15 -29.59
N LEU A 15 31.38 40.93 -29.12
CA LEU A 15 30.48 40.50 -28.04
C LEU A 15 29.16 39.85 -28.50
N VAL A 16 28.93 39.74 -29.82
CA VAL A 16 27.64 39.26 -30.36
C VAL A 16 27.68 37.78 -30.77
N THR A 17 28.83 37.10 -30.75
CA THR A 17 28.95 35.72 -31.29
C THR A 17 28.93 34.60 -30.24
N SER A 18 28.71 34.88 -28.97
CA SER A 18 28.66 33.87 -27.90
C SER A 18 27.26 33.68 -27.30
N LEU A 19 26.21 33.83 -28.11
CA LEU A 19 24.91 33.24 -27.78
C LEU A 19 24.85 31.82 -28.37
N SER A 20 25.68 30.93 -27.80
CA SER A 20 25.55 29.50 -28.03
C SER A 20 24.17 29.07 -27.52
N ILE A 21 23.28 28.75 -28.47
CA ILE A 21 21.98 28.15 -28.22
C ILE A 21 22.24 26.80 -27.54
N GLN A 22 22.25 26.77 -26.21
CA GLN A 22 22.14 25.53 -25.47
C GLN A 22 20.68 25.11 -25.57
N THR A 23 20.36 24.33 -26.58
CA THR A 23 19.17 23.47 -26.52
C THR A 23 19.34 22.63 -25.26
N PRO A 24 18.48 22.76 -24.22
CA PRO A 24 18.45 21.71 -23.22
C PRO A 24 18.08 20.46 -23.99
N ALA A 25 19.02 19.52 -24.09
CA ALA A 25 18.71 18.16 -24.45
C ALA A 25 17.77 17.67 -23.36
N MET A 26 16.48 17.90 -23.56
CA MET A 26 15.41 17.35 -22.76
C MET A 26 15.45 15.87 -23.11
N ALA A 27 16.37 15.15 -22.48
CA ALA A 27 16.35 13.71 -22.43
C ALA A 27 14.95 13.38 -21.93
N ARG A 28 14.10 12.90 -22.84
CA ARG A 28 12.88 12.21 -22.45
C ARG A 28 13.41 11.03 -21.65
N VAL A 29 13.46 11.18 -20.33
CA VAL A 29 13.46 10.04 -19.44
C VAL A 29 12.21 9.31 -19.88
N ALA A 30 12.39 8.20 -20.61
CA ALA A 30 11.29 7.29 -20.84
C ALA A 30 10.71 7.06 -19.46
N SER A 31 9.47 7.51 -19.24
CA SER A 31 8.72 7.07 -18.08
C SER A 31 8.76 5.56 -18.21
N SER A 32 9.62 4.93 -17.42
CA SER A 32 9.44 3.55 -17.08
C SER A 32 8.04 3.55 -16.51
N ALA A 33 7.06 3.20 -17.35
CA ALA A 33 5.86 2.61 -16.84
C ALA A 33 6.42 1.48 -16.00
N THR A 34 6.48 1.72 -14.69
CA THR A 34 6.58 0.64 -13.73
C THR A 34 5.40 -0.21 -14.09
N ALA A 35 5.64 -1.21 -14.94
CA ALA A 35 4.78 -2.36 -15.05
C ALA A 35 4.50 -2.71 -13.61
N ASP A 36 3.21 -2.83 -13.26
CA ASP A 36 2.79 -3.31 -11.96
C ASP A 36 3.50 -4.64 -11.72
N ASN A 37 4.70 -4.61 -11.14
CA ASN A 37 5.53 -5.77 -10.82
C ASN A 37 4.95 -6.53 -9.62
N VAL A 38 3.72 -6.18 -9.23
CA VAL A 38 2.95 -6.88 -8.24
C VAL A 38 2.36 -8.11 -8.90
N ALA A 39 2.74 -9.29 -8.40
CA ALA A 39 2.25 -10.56 -8.90
C ALA A 39 0.71 -10.56 -8.95
N ARG A 40 0.15 -10.99 -10.09
CA ARG A 40 -1.28 -11.27 -10.23
C ARG A 40 -1.54 -12.64 -9.62
N LEU A 41 -2.27 -12.67 -8.51
CA LEU A 41 -2.59 -13.89 -7.78
C LEU A 41 -4.04 -14.30 -8.09
N ALA A 42 -4.28 -15.61 -8.16
CA ALA A 42 -5.63 -16.12 -8.36
C ALA A 42 -6.46 -15.95 -7.09
N VAL A 43 -7.76 -15.75 -7.26
CA VAL A 43 -8.72 -15.77 -6.15
C VAL A 43 -8.83 -17.19 -5.58
N VAL A 44 -8.77 -17.29 -4.26
CA VAL A 44 -8.99 -18.54 -3.52
C VAL A 44 -10.31 -18.46 -2.76
N LYS A 45 -11.18 -19.46 -2.95
CA LYS A 45 -12.49 -19.53 -2.30
C LYS A 45 -12.40 -20.23 -0.93
N PRO A 46 -13.28 -19.89 0.03
CA PRO A 46 -13.42 -20.63 1.27
C PRO A 46 -13.73 -22.10 1.05
N VAL A 47 -13.15 -22.96 1.88
CA VAL A 47 -13.40 -24.42 1.89
C VAL A 47 -14.36 -24.86 3.01
N SER A 48 -14.74 -23.94 3.89
CA SER A 48 -15.67 -24.13 5.00
C SER A 48 -16.53 -22.87 5.16
N SER A 49 -17.64 -22.99 5.92
CA SER A 49 -18.45 -21.84 6.27
C SER A 49 -17.76 -20.97 7.31
N CYS A 50 -18.11 -19.68 7.36
CA CYS A 50 -17.58 -18.78 8.37
C CYS A 50 -17.86 -19.27 9.80
N ALA A 51 -19.09 -19.74 10.05
CA ALA A 51 -19.50 -20.24 11.35
C ALA A 51 -18.65 -21.43 11.84
N ALA A 52 -18.18 -22.28 10.93
CA ALA A 52 -17.34 -23.43 11.27
C ALA A 52 -16.00 -23.03 11.91
N LEU A 53 -15.51 -21.81 11.66
CA LEU A 53 -14.26 -21.32 12.26
C LEU A 53 -14.36 -21.13 13.78
N SER A 54 -15.59 -21.03 14.33
CA SER A 54 -15.81 -20.95 15.79
C SER A 54 -15.29 -22.18 16.55
N SER A 55 -15.10 -23.31 15.85
CA SER A 55 -14.63 -24.57 16.44
C SER A 55 -13.14 -24.83 16.20
N VAL A 56 -12.39 -23.91 15.60
CA VAL A 56 -10.95 -24.07 15.40
C VAL A 56 -10.24 -23.96 16.74
N ASP A 57 -9.45 -24.98 17.07
CA ASP A 57 -8.57 -24.96 18.24
C ASP A 57 -7.32 -24.13 17.94
N LEU A 58 -7.02 -23.17 18.81
CA LEU A 58 -5.84 -22.32 18.73
C LEU A 58 -4.79 -22.68 19.79
N SER A 59 -5.00 -23.75 20.56
CA SER A 59 -4.13 -24.14 21.66
C SER A 59 -2.69 -24.43 21.22
N GLU A 60 -2.49 -25.01 20.05
CA GLU A 60 -1.15 -25.25 19.48
C GLU A 60 -0.42 -23.96 19.07
N LEU A 61 -1.18 -22.90 18.76
CA LEU A 61 -0.63 -21.62 18.30
C LEU A 61 -0.37 -20.64 19.44
N GLY A 62 -1.33 -20.48 20.36
CA GLY A 62 -1.28 -19.51 21.45
C GLY A 62 -1.15 -20.13 22.84
N GLY A 63 -0.99 -21.44 22.94
CA GLY A 63 -1.02 -22.17 24.21
C GLY A 63 -2.44 -22.41 24.74
N GLN A 64 -2.52 -23.20 25.81
CA GLN A 64 -3.78 -23.59 26.44
C GLN A 64 -4.65 -22.38 26.81
N GLY A 65 -5.93 -22.45 26.45
CA GLY A 65 -6.91 -21.36 26.64
C GLY A 65 -7.03 -20.40 25.46
N SER A 66 -6.17 -20.51 24.44
CA SER A 66 -6.33 -19.80 23.17
C SER A 66 -7.51 -20.37 22.39
N ARG A 67 -8.38 -19.50 21.86
CA ARG A 67 -9.62 -19.94 21.18
C ARG A 67 -10.21 -18.85 20.30
N VAL A 68 -11.03 -19.28 19.35
CA VAL A 68 -11.97 -18.39 18.66
C VAL A 68 -13.11 -18.02 19.62
N LEU A 69 -13.46 -16.74 19.66
CA LEU A 69 -14.56 -16.19 20.46
C LEU A 69 -15.84 -16.06 19.63
N ALA A 70 -15.71 -15.65 18.37
CA ALA A 70 -16.82 -15.54 17.44
C ALA A 70 -16.32 -15.66 15.99
N ALA A 71 -17.15 -16.21 15.11
CA ALA A 71 -16.97 -16.14 13.67
C ALA A 71 -18.31 -15.86 12.98
N SER A 72 -18.41 -14.75 12.25
CA SER A 72 -19.64 -14.34 11.57
C SER A 72 -19.37 -13.63 10.25
N GLU A 73 -20.33 -13.74 9.33
CA GLU A 73 -20.28 -12.99 8.07
C GLU A 73 -20.55 -11.50 8.33
N SER A 74 -19.77 -10.65 7.68
CA SER A 74 -19.90 -9.19 7.76
C SER A 74 -19.43 -8.54 6.45
N THR A 75 -19.23 -7.22 6.46
CA THR A 75 -18.75 -6.48 5.30
C THR A 75 -17.68 -5.47 5.71
N ARG A 76 -16.58 -5.43 4.95
CA ARG A 76 -15.56 -4.38 5.01
C ARG A 76 -15.63 -3.58 3.71
N ASP A 77 -15.98 -2.30 3.79
CA ASP A 77 -15.95 -1.38 2.64
C ASP A 77 -16.66 -1.95 1.37
N GLY A 78 -17.76 -2.66 1.57
CA GLY A 78 -18.53 -3.32 0.50
C GLY A 78 -18.07 -4.73 0.11
N VAL A 79 -16.97 -5.22 0.67
CA VAL A 79 -16.47 -6.59 0.48
C VAL A 79 -17.06 -7.53 1.53
N ALA A 80 -17.70 -8.61 1.10
CA ALA A 80 -18.17 -9.66 2.00
C ALA A 80 -16.97 -10.39 2.65
N VAL A 81 -16.96 -10.45 3.98
CA VAL A 81 -15.90 -11.10 4.75
C VAL A 81 -16.48 -12.03 5.81
N CYS A 82 -15.72 -13.03 6.21
CA CYS A 82 -15.88 -13.72 7.47
C CYS A 82 -15.01 -13.03 8.52
N THR A 83 -15.63 -12.43 9.52
CA THR A 83 -14.95 -11.82 10.66
C THR A 83 -14.80 -12.86 11.77
N VAL A 84 -13.56 -13.14 12.15
CA VAL A 84 -13.18 -14.02 13.25
C VAL A 84 -12.59 -13.16 14.36
N GLU A 85 -13.20 -13.22 15.54
CA GLU A 85 -12.65 -12.63 16.76
C GLU A 85 -12.13 -13.76 17.65
N ALA A 86 -10.93 -13.62 18.16
CA ALA A 86 -10.24 -14.69 18.87
C ALA A 86 -9.32 -14.14 19.95
N ARG A 87 -8.92 -15.01 20.87
CA ARG A 87 -7.98 -14.73 21.95
C ARG A 87 -6.86 -15.74 21.94
N LEU A 88 -5.62 -15.26 21.94
CA LEU A 88 -4.45 -16.04 22.31
C LEU A 88 -4.18 -15.84 23.80
N ALA A 89 -3.88 -16.94 24.49
CA ALA A 89 -3.62 -16.91 25.91
C ALA A 89 -2.35 -16.09 26.25
N PRO A 90 -2.30 -15.41 27.41
CA PRO A 90 -3.40 -15.27 28.34
C PRO A 90 -4.47 -14.34 27.79
N GLU A 91 -4.19 -13.13 27.30
CA GLU A 91 -5.24 -12.12 27.05
C GLU A 91 -5.11 -11.32 25.75
N ILE A 92 -4.40 -11.85 24.75
CA ILE A 92 -4.20 -11.15 23.48
C ILE A 92 -5.42 -11.41 22.59
N ASN A 93 -6.28 -10.40 22.44
CA ASN A 93 -7.37 -10.47 21.49
C ASN A 93 -6.88 -10.04 20.10
N PHE A 94 -7.37 -10.72 19.07
CA PHE A 94 -7.15 -10.34 17.69
C PHE A 94 -8.43 -10.51 16.87
N ARG A 95 -8.48 -9.82 15.75
CA ARG A 95 -9.53 -9.99 14.74
C ARG A 95 -8.90 -10.32 13.40
N LEU A 96 -9.52 -11.24 12.68
CA LEU A 96 -9.14 -11.65 11.33
C LEU A 96 -10.36 -11.55 10.43
N GLU A 97 -10.23 -10.82 9.32
CA GLU A 97 -11.27 -10.66 8.31
C GLU A 97 -10.83 -11.35 7.02
N LEU A 98 -11.59 -12.38 6.66
CA LEU A 98 -11.31 -13.27 5.54
C LEU A 98 -12.30 -12.99 4.41
N PRO A 99 -11.88 -12.41 3.27
CA PRO A 99 -12.78 -12.21 2.14
C PRO A 99 -13.34 -13.54 1.63
N THR A 100 -14.66 -13.61 1.42
CA THR A 100 -15.32 -14.87 1.04
C THR A 100 -15.38 -15.11 -0.47
N GLY A 101 -15.04 -14.09 -1.27
CA GLY A 101 -15.08 -14.19 -2.74
C GLY A 101 -13.99 -13.45 -3.51
N THR A 102 -13.15 -12.66 -2.84
CA THR A 102 -12.18 -11.76 -3.49
C THR A 102 -10.73 -11.97 -3.05
N TRP A 103 -10.47 -12.93 -2.15
CA TRP A 103 -9.14 -13.09 -1.56
C TRP A 103 -8.11 -13.55 -2.61
N GLU A 104 -7.13 -12.69 -2.90
CA GLU A 104 -6.04 -12.97 -3.85
C GLU A 104 -4.77 -13.44 -3.12
N GLN A 105 -4.91 -14.25 -2.06
CA GLN A 105 -3.79 -14.85 -1.33
C GLN A 105 -2.83 -13.85 -0.67
N ARG A 106 -3.31 -12.64 -0.37
CA ARG A 106 -2.53 -11.62 0.33
C ARG A 106 -2.92 -11.58 1.80
N TYR A 107 -1.97 -11.24 2.65
CA TYR A 107 -2.17 -11.04 4.08
C TYR A 107 -1.75 -9.61 4.46
N LEU A 108 -2.51 -8.98 5.35
CA LEU A 108 -2.22 -7.66 5.88
C LEU A 108 -2.39 -7.65 7.39
N GLN A 109 -1.32 -7.38 8.12
CA GLN A 109 -1.38 -7.13 9.56
C GLN A 109 -1.50 -5.62 9.81
N VAL A 110 -2.59 -5.21 10.43
CA VAL A 110 -2.79 -3.86 10.94
C VAL A 110 -2.15 -3.78 12.32
N GLY A 111 -1.36 -2.74 12.54
CA GLY A 111 -0.81 -2.40 13.85
C GLY A 111 -1.74 -1.50 14.66
N CYS A 112 -1.44 -1.35 15.95
CA CYS A 112 -2.05 -0.33 16.80
C CYS A 112 -1.29 1.00 16.72
N GLY A 113 -1.89 2.08 17.24
CA GLY A 113 -1.25 3.39 17.36
C GLY A 113 -1.45 3.99 18.75
N GLY A 114 -0.42 4.67 19.28
CA GLY A 114 -0.43 5.21 20.64
C GLY A 114 -0.29 4.12 21.70
N LEU A 115 -1.10 4.18 22.75
CA LEU A 115 -1.20 3.12 23.76
C LEU A 115 -2.20 2.07 23.27
N CYS A 116 -1.67 0.95 22.79
CA CYS A 116 -2.46 -0.20 22.35
C CYS A 116 -3.37 -0.72 23.49
N GLY A 117 -4.36 -1.54 23.16
CA GLY A 117 -5.39 -1.98 24.12
C GLY A 117 -6.79 -2.10 23.51
N ASN A 118 -6.91 -1.83 22.21
CA ASN A 118 -8.10 -2.07 21.42
C ASN A 118 -7.72 -2.75 20.10
N VAL A 119 -8.54 -3.72 19.70
CA VAL A 119 -8.44 -4.36 18.38
C VAL A 119 -9.13 -3.47 17.37
N ASN A 120 -8.36 -2.91 16.44
CA ASN A 120 -8.87 -2.02 15.40
C ASN A 120 -8.30 -2.46 14.04
N SER A 121 -9.22 -2.77 13.11
CA SER A 121 -8.88 -3.32 11.81
C SER A 121 -8.89 -2.25 10.70
N THR A 122 -8.87 -0.96 11.06
CA THR A 122 -8.73 0.16 10.13
C THR A 122 -7.31 0.22 9.59
N VAL A 123 -7.18 0.00 8.28
CA VAL A 123 -5.92 0.16 7.58
C VAL A 123 -5.64 1.64 7.38
N ARG A 124 -4.46 2.11 7.77
CA ARG A 124 -4.02 3.51 7.58
C ARG A 124 -2.91 3.57 6.54
N ALA A 125 -2.66 4.75 5.97
CA ALA A 125 -1.63 4.99 4.96
C ALA A 125 -1.75 4.06 3.73
N ALA A 126 -2.98 3.75 3.32
CA ALA A 126 -3.28 2.87 2.20
C ALA A 126 -4.10 3.59 1.11
N ASP A 127 -3.95 4.91 1.01
CA ASP A 127 -4.63 5.72 0.01
C ASP A 127 -4.34 5.16 -1.39
N SER A 128 -5.39 5.02 -2.19
CA SER A 128 -5.33 4.45 -3.55
C SER A 128 -4.83 3.00 -3.67
N CYS A 129 -4.73 2.25 -2.56
CA CYS A 129 -4.38 0.83 -2.60
C CYS A 129 -5.52 0.00 -3.21
N ARG A 130 -5.46 -0.21 -4.53
CA ARG A 130 -6.47 -0.97 -5.29
C ARG A 130 -6.72 -2.38 -4.77
N PHE A 131 -5.69 -3.06 -4.25
CA PHE A 131 -5.82 -4.42 -3.74
C PHE A 131 -6.59 -4.45 -2.42
N LEU A 132 -6.43 -3.41 -1.59
CA LEU A 132 -7.18 -3.30 -0.35
C LEU A 132 -8.66 -3.03 -0.63
N SER A 133 -8.96 -2.05 -1.49
CA SER A 133 -10.35 -1.74 -1.86
C SER A 133 -11.04 -2.87 -2.64
N ALA A 134 -10.28 -3.68 -3.38
CA ALA A 134 -10.79 -4.88 -4.03
C ALA A 134 -11.00 -6.07 -3.09
N GLY A 135 -10.63 -5.96 -1.81
CA GLY A 135 -10.76 -7.07 -0.86
C GLY A 135 -9.81 -8.24 -1.12
N ALA A 136 -8.61 -7.95 -1.63
CA ALA A 136 -7.62 -8.97 -2.00
C ALA A 136 -6.86 -9.55 -0.79
N PHE A 137 -7.00 -8.94 0.40
CA PHE A 137 -6.26 -9.29 1.61
C PHE A 137 -7.13 -10.01 2.63
N ALA A 138 -6.57 -11.03 3.27
CA ALA A 138 -6.94 -11.39 4.63
C ALA A 138 -6.35 -10.34 5.57
N VAL A 139 -7.18 -9.63 6.33
CA VAL A 139 -6.76 -8.52 7.18
C VAL A 139 -6.83 -8.94 8.64
N ALA A 140 -5.73 -8.81 9.37
CA ALA A 140 -5.66 -9.09 10.81
C ALA A 140 -5.29 -7.84 11.61
N SER A 141 -5.70 -7.77 12.86
CA SER A 141 -5.39 -6.68 13.81
C SER A 141 -5.34 -7.17 15.25
#